data_AF-A0A4W5LFD8-F1
#
_entry.id   AF-A0A4W5LFD8-F1
#
_cell.length_a   1.000
_cell.length_b   1.000
_cell.length_c   1.000
_cell.angle_alpha   90.00
_cell.angle_beta   90.00
_cell.angle_gamma   90.00
#
_symmetry.space_group_name_H-M   'P 1'
#
loop_
_entity.id
_entity.type
_entity.pdbx_description
1 polymer ?
#
loop_
_entity_poly.entity_id
_entity_poly.type
_entity_poly.pdbx_seq_one_letter_code
_entity_poly.pdbx_strand_id
1 'polypeptide(L)'
;MKIQPKHLSCVGLSCFYIAVKTSEEEKNVPMANELIRISQNRFTVSDMMRMEKIILEKLYWKVKAPTALHFLRLFYSRIQDTLEDDWYEDCRLGR
;
A
#
# COMPACT_ATOMS: atom_id res chain seq x y z
N MET A 1 12.47 13.87 8.94
CA MET A 1 12.83 14.43 7.62
C MET A 1 12.14 15.78 7.49
N LYS A 2 12.89 16.86 7.22
CA LYS A 2 12.29 18.19 7.01
C LYS A 2 12.12 18.40 5.50
N ILE A 3 10.91 18.75 5.07
CA ILE A 3 10.56 18.89 3.65
C ILE A 3 10.01 20.29 3.41
N GLN A 4 10.43 20.92 2.30
CA GLN A 4 9.84 22.19 1.87
C GLN A 4 8.43 21.93 1.30
N PRO A 5 7.43 22.78 1.59
CA PRO A 5 6.05 22.58 1.13
C PRO A 5 5.92 22.30 -0.36
N LYS A 6 6.76 22.95 -1.19
CA LYS A 6 6.79 22.77 -2.65
C LYS A 6 7.13 21.33 -3.12
N HIS A 7 7.75 20.51 -2.27
CA HIS A 7 8.10 19.12 -2.59
C HIS A 7 7.12 18.10 -1.98
N LEU A 8 6.16 18.52 -1.17
CA LEU A 8 5.26 17.60 -0.46
C LEU A 8 4.45 16.73 -1.43
N SER A 9 3.99 17.30 -2.55
CA SER A 9 3.26 16.53 -3.56
C SER A 9 4.12 15.42 -4.18
N CYS A 10 5.39 15.73 -4.50
CA CYS A 10 6.35 14.76 -5.03
C CYS A 10 6.66 13.66 -4.01
N VAL A 11 6.80 14.03 -2.73
CA VAL A 11 6.97 13.05 -1.63
C VAL A 11 5.76 12.13 -1.54
N GLY A 12 4.55 12.69 -1.51
CA GLY A 12 3.31 11.93 -1.41
C GLY A 12 3.13 10.93 -2.56
N LEU A 13 3.34 11.40 -3.79
CA LEU A 13 3.23 10.54 -4.97
C LEU A 13 4.32 9.45 -4.99
N SER A 14 5.54 9.79 -4.57
CA SER A 14 6.63 8.80 -4.47
C SER A 14 6.34 7.75 -3.40
N CYS A 15 5.80 8.14 -2.24
CA CYS A 15 5.35 7.21 -1.20
C CYS A 15 4.25 6.27 -1.73
N PHE A 16 3.27 6.82 -2.46
CA PHE A 16 2.23 6.03 -3.11
C PHE A 16 2.84 5.04 -4.12
N TYR A 17 3.77 5.49 -4.96
CA TYR A 17 4.41 4.64 -5.95
C TYR A 17 5.19 3.48 -5.31
N ILE A 18 5.93 3.75 -4.22
CA ILE A 18 6.61 2.71 -3.43
C ILE A 18 5.59 1.71 -2.85
N ALA A 19 4.47 2.20 -2.29
CA ALA A 19 3.44 1.34 -1.72
C ALA A 19 2.81 0.42 -2.76
N VAL A 20 2.50 0.93 -3.96
CA VAL A 20 1.95 0.14 -5.08
C VAL A 20 2.97 -0.91 -5.53
N LYS A 21 4.22 -0.53 -5.77
CA LYS A 21 5.29 -1.48 -6.16
C LYS A 21 5.55 -2.60 -5.15
N THR A 22 5.19 -2.38 -3.89
CA THR A 22 5.46 -3.35 -2.81
C THR A 22 4.26 -4.20 -2.41
N SER A 23 3.05 -3.77 -2.79
CA SER A 23 1.79 -4.39 -2.38
C SER A 23 1.03 -5.05 -3.53
N GLU A 24 1.21 -4.55 -4.76
CA GLU A 24 0.48 -5.02 -5.94
C GLU A 24 1.35 -5.90 -6.85
N GLU A 25 0.70 -6.68 -7.72
CA GLU A 25 1.37 -7.43 -8.78
C GLU A 25 1.99 -6.45 -9.81
N GLU A 26 3.12 -6.83 -10.42
CA GLU A 26 3.85 -5.98 -11.38
C GLU A 26 2.96 -5.45 -12.51
N LYS A 27 2.02 -6.27 -13.00
CA LYS A 27 1.06 -5.89 -14.06
C LYS A 27 0.10 -4.77 -13.66
N ASN A 28 -0.11 -4.57 -12.36
CA ASN A 28 -0.98 -3.54 -11.79
C ASN A 28 -0.20 -2.28 -11.41
N VAL A 29 1.14 -2.29 -11.50
CA VAL A 29 1.98 -1.14 -11.18
C VAL A 29 1.90 -0.13 -12.34
N PRO A 30 1.38 1.08 -12.11
CA PRO A 30 1.31 2.10 -13.16
C PRO A 30 2.69 2.68 -13.46
N MET A 31 2.87 3.15 -14.69
CA MET A 31 4.08 3.88 -15.07
C MET A 31 4.20 5.21 -14.33
N ALA A 32 5.43 5.60 -13.98
CA ALA A 32 5.74 6.86 -13.31
C ALA A 32 5.15 8.09 -14.03
N ASN A 33 5.23 8.10 -15.37
CA ASN A 33 4.69 9.19 -16.18
C ASN A 33 3.17 9.31 -16.06
N GLU A 34 2.45 8.19 -15.99
CA GLU A 34 0.99 8.18 -15.85
C GLU A 34 0.56 8.72 -14.48
N LEU A 35 1.26 8.33 -13.42
CA LEU A 35 1.02 8.85 -12.07
C LEU A 35 1.23 10.36 -11.99
N ILE A 36 2.28 10.89 -12.61
CA ILE A 36 2.55 12.34 -12.66
C ILE A 36 1.45 13.06 -13.43
N ARG A 37 1.02 12.50 -14.57
CA ARG A 37 -0.07 13.06 -15.39
C ARG A 37 -1.40 13.11 -14.63
N ILE A 38 -1.79 12.01 -13.98
CA ILE A 38 -3.06 11.90 -13.23
C ILE A 38 -3.06 12.83 -12.03
N SER A 39 -1.93 12.94 -11.33
CA SER A 39 -1.80 13.81 -10.16
C SER A 39 -1.68 15.30 -10.49
N GLN A 40 -1.66 15.67 -11.77
CA GLN A 40 -1.55 17.05 -12.27
C GLN A 40 -0.36 17.82 -11.69
N ASN A 41 0.71 17.09 -11.40
CA ASN A 41 1.90 17.62 -10.76
C ASN A 41 2.90 18.16 -11.80
N ARG A 42 3.63 19.22 -11.44
CA ARG A 42 4.59 19.89 -12.33
C ARG A 42 6.03 19.35 -12.25
N PHE A 43 6.25 18.22 -11.57
CA PHE A 43 7.58 17.63 -11.42
C PHE A 43 7.82 16.53 -12.46
N THR A 44 9.08 16.25 -12.75
CA THR A 44 9.49 15.28 -13.76
C THR A 44 9.54 13.86 -13.19
N VAL A 45 9.60 12.86 -14.09
CA VAL A 45 9.88 11.47 -13.69
C VAL A 45 11.20 11.38 -12.92
N SER A 46 12.23 12.13 -13.34
CA SER A 46 13.53 12.18 -12.65
C SER A 46 13.40 12.67 -11.21
N ASP A 47 12.59 13.71 -10.98
CA ASP A 47 12.33 14.22 -9.62
C ASP A 47 11.67 13.16 -8.73
N MET A 48 10.68 12.44 -9.28
CA MET A 48 9.99 11.37 -8.57
C MET A 48 10.94 10.21 -8.25
N MET A 49 11.77 9.76 -9.20
CA MET A 49 12.75 8.69 -8.98
C MET A 49 13.81 9.09 -7.94
N ARG A 50 14.26 10.35 -7.96
CA ARG A 50 15.16 10.89 -6.94
C ARG A 50 14.50 10.90 -5.57
N MET A 51 13.24 11.33 -5.49
CA MET A 51 12.50 11.40 -4.23
C MET A 51 12.22 10.00 -3.66
N GLU A 52 11.86 9.04 -4.50
CA GLU A 52 11.73 7.63 -4.13
C GLU A 52 13.02 7.11 -3.47
N LYS A 53 14.18 7.33 -4.12
CA LYS A 53 15.47 6.89 -3.57
C LYS A 53 15.73 7.48 -2.17
N ILE A 54 15.48 8.78 -2.00
CA ILE A 54 15.63 9.47 -0.70
C ILE A 54 14.72 8.83 0.35
N ILE A 55 13.46 8.57 0.02
CA ILE A 55 12.49 7.96 0.95
C ILE A 55 12.96 6.56 1.36
N LEU A 56 13.37 5.72 0.41
CA LEU A 56 13.87 4.36 0.69
C LEU A 56 15.10 4.37 1.59
N GLU A 57 16.06 5.26 1.31
CA GLU A 57 17.25 5.44 2.15
C GLU A 57 16.88 5.86 3.58
N LYS A 58 15.92 6.78 3.74
CA LYS A 58 15.47 7.26 5.06
C LYS A 58 14.65 6.24 5.84
N LEU A 59 13.95 5.35 5.14
CA LEU A 59 13.23 4.23 5.74
C LEU A 59 14.12 3.01 5.97
N TYR A 60 15.42 3.09 5.67
CA TYR A 60 16.34 1.95 5.72
C TYR A 60 15.81 0.74 4.94
N TRP A 61 15.17 1.00 3.80
CA TRP A 61 14.52 0.00 2.95
C TRP A 61 13.39 -0.80 3.64
N LYS A 62 12.92 -0.36 4.82
CA LYS A 62 11.81 -0.96 5.55
C LYS A 62 10.49 -0.32 5.12
N VAL A 63 9.93 -0.82 4.03
CA VAL A 63 8.71 -0.29 3.39
C VAL A 63 7.43 -1.08 3.71
N LYS A 64 7.55 -2.24 4.35
CA LYS A 64 6.41 -3.06 4.76
C LYS A 64 6.13 -2.89 6.24
N ALA A 65 4.88 -2.56 6.56
CA ALA A 65 4.35 -2.52 7.91
C ALA A 65 2.86 -2.94 7.89
N PRO A 66 2.33 -3.54 8.98
CA PRO A 66 0.90 -3.81 9.09
C PRO A 66 0.08 -2.53 8.94
N THR A 67 -0.89 -2.55 8.03
CA THR A 67 -1.84 -1.45 7.83
C THR A 67 -3.17 -1.77 8.50
N ALA A 68 -4.06 -0.79 8.67
CA ALA A 68 -5.41 -1.05 9.18
C ALA A 68 -6.16 -2.11 8.34
N LEU A 69 -5.97 -2.10 7.01
CA LEU A 69 -6.55 -3.10 6.11
C LEU A 69 -6.03 -4.52 6.40
N HIS A 70 -4.76 -4.67 6.81
CA HIS A 70 -4.21 -5.96 7.20
C HIS A 70 -4.96 -6.55 8.39
N PHE A 71 -5.20 -5.75 9.44
CA PHE A 71 -5.98 -6.17 10.59
C PHE A 71 -7.45 -6.45 10.23
N LEU A 72 -8.07 -5.61 9.39
CA LEU A 72 -9.43 -5.83 8.94
C LEU A 72 -9.58 -7.19 8.22
N ARG A 73 -8.67 -7.52 7.30
CA ARG A 73 -8.65 -8.81 6.60
C ARG A 73 -8.44 -9.97 7.56
N LEU A 74 -7.57 -9.81 8.55
CA LEU A 74 -7.33 -10.81 9.58
C LEU A 74 -8.59 -11.08 10.41
N PHE A 75 -9.24 -10.04 10.92
CA PHE A 75 -10.47 -10.19 11.69
C PHE A 75 -11.59 -10.80 10.86
N TYR A 76 -11.76 -10.33 9.61
CA TYR A 76 -12.75 -10.86 8.70
C TYR A 76 -12.57 -12.35 8.44
N SER A 77 -11.35 -12.80 8.15
CA SER A 77 -11.03 -14.23 7.98
C SER A 77 -11.38 -15.03 9.23
N ARG A 78 -11.02 -14.56 10.43
CA ARG A 78 -11.31 -15.27 11.67
C ARG A 78 -12.81 -15.39 11.95
N ILE A 79 -13.58 -14.36 11.62
CA ILE A 79 -15.03 -14.39 11.74
C ILE A 79 -15.61 -15.42 10.77
N GLN A 80 -15.13 -15.47 9.53
CA GLN A 80 -15.58 -16.47 8.55
C GLN A 80 -15.28 -17.89 9.01
N ASP A 81 -14.05 -18.15 9.46
CA ASP A 81 -13.64 -19.48 9.95
C ASP A 81 -14.52 -19.93 11.13
N THR A 82 -14.79 -19.03 12.07
CA THR A 82 -15.64 -19.32 13.24
C THR A 82 -17.07 -19.66 12.82
N LEU A 83 -17.62 -18.94 11.84
CA LEU A 83 -18.95 -19.25 11.32
C LEU A 83 -18.96 -20.63 10.65
N GLU A 84 -17.98 -20.96 9.82
CA GLU A 84 -17.89 -22.28 9.19
C GLU A 84 -17.79 -23.42 10.21
N ASP A 85 -17.03 -23.23 11.29
CA ASP A 85 -16.93 -24.17 12.40
C ASP A 85 -18.28 -24.34 13.14
N ASP A 86 -18.98 -23.23 13.42
CA ASP A 86 -20.32 -23.25 14.05
C ASP A 86 -21.34 -24.00 13.16
N TRP A 87 -21.34 -23.75 11.85
CA TRP A 87 -22.18 -24.47 10.88
C TRP A 87 -21.86 -25.97 10.84
N TYR A 88 -20.59 -26.36 10.97
CA TYR A 88 -20.20 -27.77 10.98
C TYR A 88 -20.58 -28.48 12.28
N GLU A 89 -20.49 -27.80 13.42
CA GLU A 89 -20.94 -28.32 14.72
C GLU A 89 -22.47 -28.46 14.78
N ASP A 90 -23.24 -27.49 14.26
CA ASP A 90 -24.70 -27.65 14.19
C ASP A 90 -25.12 -28.81 13.26
N CYS A 91 -24.46 -28.96 12.10
CA CYS A 91 -24.65 -30.13 11.24
C CYS A 91 -24.28 -31.45 11.93
N ARG A 92 -23.20 -31.48 12.73
CA ARG A 92 -22.75 -32.67 13.47
C ARG A 92 -23.69 -33.02 14.62
N LEU A 93 -24.23 -32.01 15.30
CA LEU A 93 -25.18 -32.17 16.40
C LEU A 93 -26.61 -32.44 15.91
N GLY A 94 -26.85 -32.42 14.60
CA GLY A 94 -28.15 -32.72 13.99
C GLY A 94 -29.25 -31.74 14.37
N ARG A 95 -28.89 -30.47 14.62
CA ARG A 95 -29.85 -29.37 14.82
C ARG A 95 -30.20 -28.69 13.50
#